data_AF-A0AAW4NHK0-F1
#
_entry.id   AF-A0AAW4NHK0-F1
#
_cell.length_a   1.000
_cell.length_b   1.000
_cell.length_c   1.000
_cell.angle_alpha   90.00
_cell.angle_beta   90.00
_cell.angle_gamma   90.00
#
_symmetry.space_group_name_H-M   'P 1'
#
loop_
_entity.id
_entity.type
_entity.pdbx_description
1 polymer ?
#
loop_
_entity_poly.entity_id
_entity_poly.type
_entity_poly.pdbx_seq_one_letter_code
_entity_poly.pdbx_strand_id
1 'polypeptide(L)' 'MKLNHYFCPSELEKTIDGWVKYYNESRFHESLDNLTPRYIYLGQGEEIKRIRETIKQNSINKRIFDNKTMKYQSK' A
#
# COMPACT_ATOMS: atom_id res chain seq x y z
N MET A 1 8.56 19.70 12.46
CA MET A 1 9.61 18.95 11.73
C MET A 1 10.85 18.89 12.60
N LYS A 2 11.52 17.74 12.68
CA LYS A 2 12.79 17.59 13.42
C LYS A 2 13.93 17.75 12.42
N LEU A 3 14.84 18.70 12.66
CA LEU A 3 16.01 18.92 11.82
C LEU A 3 17.08 17.88 12.19
N ASN A 4 17.54 17.10 11.22
CA ASN A 4 18.69 16.21 11.39
C ASN A 4 19.96 17.00 11.15
N HIS A 5 20.92 16.90 12.06
CA HIS A 5 22.26 17.46 11.90
C HIS A 5 23.20 16.35 11.40
N TYR A 6 23.97 16.66 10.36
CA TYR A 6 24.94 15.74 9.75
C TYR A 6 26.34 16.27 10.02
N PHE A 7 27.26 15.40 10.43
CA PHE A 7 28.61 15.79 10.82
C PHE A 7 29.56 15.82 9.63
N CYS A 8 29.25 15.10 8.55
CA CYS A 8 29.96 15.21 7.27
C CYS A 8 29.04 14.96 6.05
N PRO A 9 29.44 15.38 4.84
CA PRO A 9 28.61 15.22 3.64
C PRO A 9 28.20 13.77 3.33
N SER A 10 29.10 12.81 3.58
CA SER A 10 28.81 11.39 3.31
C SER A 10 27.67 10.80 4.17
N GLU A 11 27.43 11.35 5.36
CA GLU A 11 26.30 10.94 6.21
C GLU A 11 24.98 11.44 5.64
N LEU A 12 24.97 12.68 5.13
CA LEU A 12 23.82 13.26 4.45
C LEU A 12 23.49 12.47 3.20
N GLU A 13 24.49 12.15 2.36
CA GLU A 13 24.33 11.35 1.14
C GLU A 13 23.68 10.00 1.45
N LYS A 14 24.23 9.25 2.42
CA LYS A 14 23.67 7.97 2.86
C LYS A 14 22.23 8.09 3.37
N THR A 15 21.92 9.19 4.06
CA THR A 15 20.58 9.41 4.60
C THR A 15 19.59 9.75 3.49
N ILE A 16 20.00 10.54 2.49
CA ILE A 16 19.20 10.82 1.31
C ILE A 16 18.95 9.54 0.52
N ASP A 17 19.97 8.71 0.29
CA ASP A 17 19.83 7.44 -0.42
C ASP A 17 18.83 6.51 0.29
N GLY A 18 18.93 6.39 1.61
CA GLY A 18 17.97 5.64 2.43
C GLY A 18 16.55 6.19 2.31
N TRP A 19 16.40 7.52 2.32
CA TRP A 19 15.10 8.17 2.18
C TRP A 19 14.49 7.97 0.79
N VAL A 20 15.27 8.12 -0.28
CA VAL A 20 14.84 7.90 -1.67
C VAL A 20 14.38 6.46 -1.86
N LYS A 21 15.15 5.49 -1.35
CA LYS A 21 14.77 4.08 -1.39
C LYS A 21 13.45 3.84 -0.68
N TYR A 22 13.32 4.33 0.55
CA TYR A 22 12.08 4.20 1.32
C TYR A 22 10.88 4.82 0.59
N TYR A 23 11.04 6.05 0.09
CA TYR A 23 9.99 6.76 -0.63
C TYR A 23 9.51 5.99 -1.85
N ASN A 24 10.44 5.52 -2.68
CA ASN A 24 10.12 4.88 -3.95
C ASN A 24 9.59 3.44 -3.79
N GLU A 25 10.17 2.68 -2.86
CA GLU A 25 9.91 1.23 -2.77
C GLU A 25 8.85 0.86 -1.74
N SER A 26 8.75 1.62 -0.64
CA SER A 26 8.03 1.19 0.57
C SER A 26 6.95 2.15 1.03
N ARG A 27 7.04 3.43 0.70
CA ARG A 27 6.05 4.42 1.11
C ARG A 27 4.83 4.37 0.20
N PHE A 28 3.65 4.18 0.78
CA PHE A 28 2.38 4.32 0.07
C PHE A 28 1.96 5.78 0.04
N HIS A 29 1.36 6.19 -1.07
CA HIS A 29 0.88 7.55 -1.27
C HIS A 29 -0.62 7.56 -1.56
N GLU A 30 -1.38 8.36 -0.80
CA GLU A 30 -2.82 8.52 -1.00
C GLU A 30 -3.15 9.06 -2.39
N SER A 31 -2.35 10.00 -2.90
CA SER A 31 -2.46 10.54 -4.27
C SER A 31 -2.18 9.50 -5.36
N LEU A 32 -1.61 8.35 -5.01
CA LEU A 32 -1.34 7.22 -5.91
C LEU A 32 -2.24 6.02 -5.57
N ASP A 33 -3.42 6.25 -4.99
CA ASP A 33 -4.36 5.21 -4.55
C ASP A 33 -3.72 4.20 -3.59
N ASN A 34 -2.87 4.68 -2.69
CA ASN A 34 -2.09 3.88 -1.76
C ASN A 34 -1.24 2.81 -2.49
N LEU A 35 -0.60 3.22 -3.58
CA LEU A 35 0.48 2.50 -4.24
C LEU A 35 1.82 3.17 -3.92
N THR A 36 2.90 2.39 -4.06
CA THR A 36 4.26 2.94 -3.99
C THR A 36 4.65 3.54 -5.34
N PRO A 37 5.53 4.56 -5.37
CA PRO A 37 5.95 5.18 -6.62
C PRO A 37 6.56 4.18 -7.60
N ARG A 38 7.27 3.17 -7.10
CA ARG A 38 7.82 2.07 -7.91
C ARG A 38 6.75 1.38 -8.76
N TYR A 39 5.59 1.04 -8.19
CA TYR A 39 4.53 0.35 -8.94
C TYR A 39 3.91 1.23 -10.02
N ILE A 40 3.81 2.53 -9.78
CA ILE A 40 3.35 3.50 -10.78
C ILE A 40 4.38 3.63 -11.91
N TYR A 41 5.66 3.79 -11.56
CA TYR A 41 6.75 3.89 -12.54
C TYR A 41 6.85 2.65 -13.44
N LEU A 42 6.63 1.46 -12.88
CA LEU A 42 6.62 0.20 -13.63
C LEU A 42 5.33 -0.04 -14.42
N GLY A 43 4.34 0.87 -14.37
CA GLY A 43 3.05 0.71 -15.06
C GLY A 43 2.15 -0.37 -14.47
N GLN A 44 2.45 -0.87 -13.26
CA GLN A 44 1.74 -1.99 -12.62
C GLN A 44 0.53 -1.54 -11.78
N GLY A 45 0.28 -0.23 -11.71
CA GLY A 45 -0.72 0.33 -10.80
C GLY A 45 -2.14 -0.19 -11.05
N GLU A 46 -2.59 -0.19 -12.30
CA GLU A 46 -3.95 -0.62 -12.65
C GLU A 46 -4.18 -2.11 -12.39
N GLU A 47 -3.18 -2.95 -12.65
CA GLU A 47 -3.28 -4.39 -12.38
C GLU A 47 -3.40 -4.66 -10.87
N ILE A 48 -2.62 -3.96 -10.04
CA ILE A 48 -2.72 -4.09 -8.58
C ILE A 48 -4.11 -3.64 -8.09
N LYS A 49 -4.65 -2.54 -8.64
CA LYS A 49 -6.00 -2.07 -8.28
C LYS A 49 -7.07 -3.10 -8.65
N ARG A 50 -6.98 -3.70 -9.84
CA ARG A 50 -7.90 -4.75 -10.31
C ARG A 50 -7.88 -5.97 -9.40
N ILE A 51 -6.70 -6.43 -8.99
CA ILE A 51 -6.53 -7.53 -8.04
C ILE A 51 -7.17 -7.17 -6.68
N ARG A 52 -6.90 -5.97 -6.16
CA ARG A 52 -7.48 -5.48 -4.88
C ARG A 52 -9.00 -5.48 -4.92
N GLU A 53 -9.61 -4.99 -6.00
CA GLU A 53 -11.07 -4.96 -6.12
C GLU A 53 -11.66 -6.38 -6.16
N THR A 54 -11.02 -7.30 -6.88
CA THR A 54 -11.44 -8.71 -6.92
C THR A 54 -11.43 -9.33 -5.52
N ILE A 55 -10.36 -9.12 -4.75
CA ILE A 55 -10.24 -9.63 -3.37
C ILE A 55 -11.32 -9.01 -2.47
N LYS A 56 -11.57 -7.71 -2.61
CA LYS A 56 -12.60 -6.99 -1.84
C LYS A 56 -14.00 -7.56 -2.11
N GLN A 57 -14.36 -7.76 -3.38
CA GLN A 57 -15.64 -8.36 -3.75
C GLN A 57 -15.78 -9.79 -3.22
N ASN A 58 -14.74 -10.61 -3.33
CA ASN A 58 -14.74 -11.97 -2.78
C ASN A 58 -14.97 -11.96 -1.26
N SER A 59 -14.31 -11.05 -0.54
CA SER A 59 -14.50 -10.89 0.92
C SER A 59 -15.93 -10.46 1.27
N ILE A 60 -16.49 -9.52 0.53
CA ILE A 60 -17.88 -9.07 0.72
C ILE A 60 -18.86 -10.22 0.49
N ASN A 61 -18.73 -10.94 -0.63
CA ASN A 61 -19.62 -12.04 -0.98
C ASN A 61 -19.56 -13.18 0.04
N LYS A 62 -18.36 -13.51 0.54
CA LYS A 62 -18.19 -14.47 1.62
C LYS A 62 -18.95 -14.06 2.88
N ARG A 63 -18.79 -12.81 3.33
CA ARG A 63 -19.53 -12.30 4.51
C ARG A 63 -21.05 -12.34 4.30
N ILE A 64 -21.53 -12.01 3.10
CA ILE A 64 -22.96 -12.08 2.78
C ILE A 64 -23.46 -13.52 2.87
N PHE A 65 -22.71 -14.47 2.33
CA PHE A 65 -23.04 -15.90 2.39
C PHE A 65 -23.07 -16.40 3.84
N ASP A 66 -22.02 -16.16 4.62
CA ASP A 66 -21.90 -16.60 6.01
C ASP A 66 -23.03 -16.01 6.89
N ASN A 67 -23.38 -14.74 6.68
CA ASN A 67 -24.48 -14.11 7.41
C ASN A 67 -25.85 -14.70 7.04
N LYS A 68 -26.05 -15.09 5.77
CA LYS A 68 -27.28 -15.76 5.33
C LYS A 68 -27.38 -17.14 5.98
N THR A 69 -26.32 -17.94 5.92
CA THR A 69 -26.31 -19.30 6.49
C THR A 69 -26.55 -19.28 8.00
N MET A 70 -25.92 -18.36 8.74
CA MET A 70 -26.16 -18.17 10.18
C MET A 70 -27.63 -17.85 10.50
N LYS A 71 -28.27 -16.98 9.70
CA LYS A 71 -29.70 -16.65 9.88
C LYS A 71 -30.63 -17.84 9.62
N TYR A 72 -30.30 -18.70 8.66
CA TYR A 72 -31.07 -19.92 8.40
C TYR A 72 -30.88 -20.98 9.48
N GLN A 73 -29.67 -21.10 10.04
CA GLN A 73 -29.37 -22.04 11.14
C GLN A 73 -29.96 -21.60 12.49
N SER A 74 -30.27 -20.31 12.64
CA SER A 74 -30.87 -19.74 13.87
C SER A 74 -32.41 -19.72 13.83
N LYS A 75 -33.03 -20.24 12.77
CA LYS A 75 -34.48 -20.43 12.64
C LYS A 75 -34.83 -21.89 12.88
#